data_AF-A0A1G5LTY6-F1
#
_entry.id   AF-A0A1G5LTY6-F1
#
_cell.length_a   1.000
_cell.length_b   1.000
_cell.length_c   1.000
_cell.angle_alpha   90.00
_cell.angle_beta   90.00
_cell.angle_gamma   90.00
#
_symmetry.space_group_name_H-M   'P 1'
#
loop_
_entity.id
_entity.type
_entity.pdbx_description
1 polymer ?
#
loop_
_entity_poly.entity_id
_entity_poly.type
_entity_poly.pdbx_seq_one_letter_code
_entity_poly.pdbx_strand_id
1 'polypeptide(L)'
;MLRNDFPAQIVFAGESYASVLHGYWALSTADAFDRSRIRDAASGREAHDLGGRATHRSDWPDVRLAVMAELLRAKFTQHPELAQVLVSTGDARISYTGLSDSPFWRDVPDGRGRNWMGRLLELTRSELAAQQLLRPEDPSVLK
;
A
#
# COMPACT_ATOMS: atom_id res chain seq x y z
N MET A 1 1.09 4.16 -10.95
CA MET A 1 -0.24 3.75 -10.46
C MET A 1 -0.15 2.68 -9.36
N LEU A 2 0.49 1.53 -9.59
CA LEU A 2 0.57 0.46 -8.57
C LEU A 2 1.53 0.74 -7.41
N ARG A 3 2.47 1.68 -7.56
CA ARG A 3 3.44 2.02 -6.52
C ARG A 3 2.81 2.59 -5.27
N ASN A 4 3.42 2.34 -4.12
CA ASN A 4 2.96 2.83 -2.82
C ASN A 4 3.19 4.34 -2.63
N ASP A 5 4.13 4.93 -3.37
CA ASP A 5 4.42 6.37 -3.40
C ASP A 5 3.53 7.15 -4.39
N PHE A 6 2.76 6.47 -5.25
CA PHE A 6 1.87 7.12 -6.20
C PHE A 6 0.82 7.97 -5.45
N PRO A 7 0.66 9.27 -5.80
CA PRO A 7 -0.31 10.14 -5.16
C PRO A 7 -1.74 9.63 -5.35
N ALA A 8 -2.35 9.16 -4.27
CA ALA A 8 -3.71 8.67 -4.20
C ALA A 8 -4.12 8.79 -2.74
N GLN A 9 -4.89 9.83 -2.42
CA GLN A 9 -5.26 10.13 -1.04
C GLN A 9 -6.09 8.98 -0.45
N ILE A 10 -5.70 8.47 0.71
CA ILE A 10 -6.41 7.40 1.40
C ILE A 10 -6.85 7.86 2.78
N VAL A 11 -8.06 7.48 3.18
CA VAL A 11 -8.50 7.57 4.57
C VAL A 11 -8.27 6.22 5.23
N PHE A 12 -7.50 6.19 6.31
CA PHE A 12 -7.17 4.98 7.04
C PHE A 12 -7.13 5.24 8.54
N ALA A 13 -7.83 4.42 9.33
CA ALA A 13 -7.95 4.59 10.79
C ALA A 13 -8.38 6.00 11.24
N GLY A 14 -9.25 6.66 10.45
CA GLY A 14 -9.75 8.01 10.74
C GLY A 14 -8.84 9.15 10.28
N GLU A 15 -7.68 8.85 9.72
CA GLU A 15 -6.69 9.83 9.25
C GLU A 15 -6.58 9.83 7.73
N SER A 16 -6.22 10.99 7.15
CA SER A 16 -6.01 11.13 5.71
C SER A 16 -4.51 11.14 5.39
N TYR A 17 -4.10 10.37 4.38
CA TYR A 17 -2.73 10.29 3.91
C TYR A 17 -2.66 10.54 2.41
N ALA A 18 -1.71 11.36 1.95
CA ALA A 18 -1.56 11.68 0.52
C ALA A 18 -1.18 10.46 -0.36
N SER A 19 -0.57 9.43 0.24
CA SER A 19 -0.34 8.13 -0.41
C SER A 19 -0.12 7.03 0.64
N VAL A 20 -0.08 5.77 0.19
CA VAL A 20 0.25 4.60 1.02
C VAL A 20 1.61 4.78 1.72
N LEU A 21 2.59 5.41 1.04
CA LEU A 21 3.91 5.66 1.62
C LEU A 21 3.86 6.62 2.82
N HIS A 22 3.01 7.66 2.77
CA HIS A 22 2.79 8.57 3.90
C HIS A 22 2.20 7.82 5.09
N GLY A 23 1.14 7.04 4.86
CA GLY A 23 0.51 6.21 5.90
C GLY A 23 1.49 5.21 6.52
N TYR A 24 2.27 4.51 5.69
CA TYR A 24 3.21 3.51 6.16
C TYR A 24 4.28 4.11 7.08
N TRP A 25 4.92 5.20 6.67
CA TRP A 25 5.96 5.82 7.49
C TRP A 25 5.39 6.52 8.73
N ALA A 26 4.24 7.18 8.62
CA ALA A 26 3.58 7.79 9.78
C ALA A 26 3.20 6.73 10.82
N LEU A 27 2.62 5.60 10.38
CA LEU A 27 2.24 4.52 11.29
C LEU A 27 3.44 3.81 11.92
N SER A 28 4.61 3.86 11.27
CA SER A 28 5.85 3.26 11.77
C SER A 28 6.42 3.93 13.03
N THR A 29 6.05 5.18 13.31
CA THR A 29 6.67 5.97 14.38
C THR A 29 6.08 5.69 15.75
N ALA A 30 6.91 5.78 16.79
CA ALA A 30 6.49 5.73 18.17
C ALA A 30 5.86 7.07 18.63
N ASP A 31 6.41 8.19 18.14
CA ASP A 31 6.03 9.54 18.55
C ASP A 31 4.93 10.16 17.66
N ALA A 32 4.02 10.91 18.27
CA ALA A 32 2.87 11.53 17.59
C ALA A 32 3.23 12.79 16.80
N PHE A 33 4.27 13.51 17.21
CA PHE A 33 4.77 14.67 16.48
C PHE A 33 5.42 14.23 15.17
N ASP A 34 6.29 13.21 15.19
CA ASP A 34 6.87 12.63 13.97
C ASP A 34 5.78 12.05 13.05
N ARG A 35 4.78 11.35 13.62
CA ARG A 35 3.64 10.81 12.87
C ARG A 35 2.92 11.89 12.07
N SER A 36 2.63 13.02 12.72
CA SER A 36 1.91 14.14 12.09
C SER A 36 2.76 14.79 11.00
N ARG A 37 4.05 15.03 11.25
CA ARG A 37 4.96 15.59 10.25
C ARG A 37 5.11 14.73 9.01
N ILE A 38 5.15 13.41 9.17
CA ILE A 38 5.24 12.48 8.04
C ILE A 38 3.91 12.43 7.27
N ARG A 39 2.78 12.41 7.97
CA ARG A 39 1.44 12.47 7.35
C ARG A 39 1.31 13.72 6.48
N ASP A 40 1.77 14.85 7.00
CA ASP A 40 1.59 16.18 6.40
C ASP A 40 2.74 16.56 5.44
N ALA A 41 3.66 15.64 5.14
CA ALA A 41 4.76 15.86 4.21
C ALA A 41 4.27 16.20 2.80
N ALA A 42 4.99 17.08 2.09
CA ALA A 42 4.57 17.58 0.78
C ALA A 42 4.79 16.56 -0.35
N SER A 43 5.60 15.52 -0.11
CA SER A 43 5.90 14.50 -1.10
C SER A 43 6.21 13.15 -0.48
N GLY A 44 6.02 12.08 -1.26
CA GLY A 44 6.40 10.73 -0.82
C GLY A 44 7.89 10.61 -0.47
N ARG A 45 8.76 11.39 -1.12
CA ARG A 45 10.18 11.43 -0.77
C ARG A 45 10.42 12.07 0.59
N GLU A 46 9.78 13.18 0.88
CA GLU A 46 9.87 13.82 2.19
C GLU A 46 9.31 12.92 3.29
N ALA A 47 8.16 12.27 3.06
CA ALA A 47 7.59 11.29 3.99
C ALA A 47 8.56 10.13 4.27
N HIS A 48 9.23 9.61 3.24
CA HIS A 48 10.25 8.58 3.38
C HIS A 48 11.46 9.07 4.19
N ASP A 49 11.97 10.26 3.89
CA ASP A 49 13.17 10.79 4.55
C ASP A 49 12.89 11.15 6.02
N LEU A 50 11.70 11.69 6.33
CA LEU A 50 11.25 11.91 7.71
C LEU A 50 11.04 10.58 8.44
N GLY A 51 10.35 9.62 7.81
CA GLY A 51 10.09 8.31 8.35
C GLY A 51 11.37 7.53 8.69
N GLY A 52 12.35 7.53 7.78
CA GLY A 52 13.62 6.82 7.98
C GLY A 52 14.52 7.41 9.07
N ARG A 53 14.25 8.64 9.54
CA ARG A 53 14.96 9.28 10.67
C ARG A 53 14.18 9.25 11.98
N ALA A 54 12.90 8.89 11.94
CA ALA A 54 12.03 8.89 13.10
C ALA A 54 12.35 7.70 14.03
N THR A 55 11.96 7.85 15.29
CA THR A 55 11.98 6.70 16.21
C THR A 55 10.81 5.78 15.88
N HIS A 56 11.11 4.54 15.48
CA HIS A 56 10.09 3.55 15.16
C HIS A 56 9.51 2.89 16.41
N ARG A 57 8.28 2.41 16.27
CA ARG A 57 7.66 1.52 17.27
C ARG A 57 8.51 0.25 17.43
N SER A 58 8.58 -0.28 18.64
CA SER A 58 9.32 -1.51 18.94
C SER A 58 8.74 -2.75 18.23
N ASP A 59 7.42 -2.79 18.03
CA ASP A 59 6.68 -3.87 17.36
C ASP A 59 6.65 -3.74 15.83
N TRP A 60 7.28 -2.69 15.26
CA TRP A 60 7.17 -2.40 13.84
C TRP A 60 7.59 -3.56 12.92
N PRO A 61 8.69 -4.31 13.18
CA PRO A 61 9.06 -5.45 12.34
C PRO A 61 7.97 -6.52 12.22
N ASP A 62 7.16 -6.69 13.26
CA ASP A 62 6.12 -7.71 13.35
C ASP A 62 4.84 -7.28 12.64
N VAL A 63 4.51 -5.99 12.69
CA VAL A 63 3.22 -5.46 12.17
C VAL A 63 3.31 -4.81 10.78
N ARG A 64 4.51 -4.39 10.33
CA ARG A 64 4.70 -3.60 9.09
C ARG A 64 4.10 -4.23 7.84
N LEU A 65 4.07 -5.57 7.76
CA LEU A 65 3.52 -6.29 6.62
C LEU A 65 1.99 -6.17 6.59
N ALA A 66 1.35 -6.36 7.74
CA ALA A 66 -0.10 -6.23 7.87
C ALA A 66 -0.53 -4.77 7.62
N VAL A 67 0.21 -3.79 8.17
CA VAL A 67 -0.05 -2.37 7.94
C VAL A 67 0.04 -2.00 6.46
N MET A 68 1.06 -2.48 5.74
CA MET A 68 1.16 -2.26 4.29
C MET A 68 -0.03 -2.89 3.52
N ALA A 69 -0.44 -4.10 3.90
CA ALA A 69 -1.58 -4.78 3.27
C ALA A 69 -2.88 -3.99 3.45
N GLU A 70 -3.16 -3.53 4.67
CA GLU A 70 -4.33 -2.71 4.98
C GLU A 70 -4.34 -1.37 4.21
N LEU A 71 -3.19 -0.70 4.12
CA LEU A 71 -3.09 0.55 3.35
C LEU A 71 -3.28 0.34 1.85
N LEU A 72 -2.80 -0.77 1.29
CA LEU A 72 -3.07 -1.12 -0.11
C LEU A 72 -4.56 -1.40 -0.33
N ARG A 73 -5.20 -2.16 0.56
CA ARG A 73 -6.65 -2.39 0.50
C ARG A 73 -7.40 -1.07 0.51
N ALA A 74 -7.07 -0.18 1.46
CA ALA A 74 -7.65 1.16 1.53
C ALA A 74 -7.48 1.92 0.19
N LYS A 75 -6.27 1.91 -0.38
CA LYS A 75 -6.01 2.54 -1.69
C LYS A 75 -6.89 1.97 -2.80
N PHE A 76 -6.90 0.67 -3.01
CA PHE A 76 -7.61 0.11 -4.16
C PHE A 76 -9.13 0.05 -3.94
N THR A 77 -9.61 -0.03 -2.71
CA THR A 77 -11.05 0.10 -2.42
C THR A 77 -11.55 1.53 -2.60
N GLN A 78 -10.75 2.54 -2.27
CA GLN A 78 -11.14 3.95 -2.38
C GLN A 78 -10.94 4.55 -3.78
N HIS A 79 -10.14 3.89 -4.64
CA HIS A 79 -9.80 4.36 -5.98
C HIS A 79 -10.10 3.28 -7.04
N PRO A 80 -11.36 3.13 -7.48
CA PRO A 80 -11.80 2.07 -8.39
C PRO A 80 -11.03 2.02 -9.72
N GLU A 81 -10.60 3.17 -10.24
CA GLU A 81 -9.79 3.27 -11.45
C GLU A 81 -8.39 2.66 -11.26
N LEU A 82 -7.80 2.81 -10.07
CA LEU A 82 -6.54 2.16 -9.73
C LEU A 82 -6.75 0.66 -9.50
N ALA A 83 -7.88 0.27 -8.92
CA ALA A 83 -8.25 -1.13 -8.74
C ALA A 83 -8.36 -1.83 -10.09
N GLN A 84 -8.97 -1.18 -11.08
CA GLN A 84 -9.08 -1.73 -12.44
C GLN A 84 -7.70 -1.96 -13.09
N VAL A 85 -6.74 -1.07 -12.85
CA VAL A 85 -5.35 -1.24 -13.31
C VAL A 85 -4.65 -2.39 -12.58
N LEU A 86 -4.94 -2.61 -11.29
CA LEU A 86 -4.40 -3.77 -10.57
C LEU A 86 -5.01 -5.09 -11.08
N VAL A 87 -6.33 -5.13 -11.27
CA VAL A 87 -7.05 -6.30 -11.78
C VAL A 87 -6.64 -6.63 -13.22
N SER A 88 -6.38 -5.62 -14.06
CA SER A 88 -5.96 -5.84 -15.45
C SER A 88 -4.58 -6.49 -15.59
N THR A 89 -3.80 -6.61 -14.49
CA THR A 89 -2.58 -7.43 -14.48
C THR A 89 -2.86 -8.93 -14.62
N GLY A 90 -4.13 -9.36 -14.53
CA GLY A 90 -4.53 -10.74 -14.77
C GLY A 90 -4.01 -11.68 -13.70
N ASP A 91 -3.36 -12.77 -14.11
CA ASP A 91 -2.66 -13.73 -13.24
C ASP A 91 -1.14 -13.49 -13.21
N ALA A 92 -0.64 -12.48 -13.92
CA ALA A 92 0.78 -12.19 -14.01
C ALA A 92 1.39 -11.90 -12.63
N ARG A 93 2.61 -12.40 -12.41
CA ARG A 93 3.42 -12.08 -11.24
C ARG A 93 3.79 -10.59 -11.25
N ILE A 94 3.54 -9.89 -10.15
CA ILE A 94 3.92 -8.49 -9.97
C ILE A 94 5.33 -8.46 -9.36
N SER A 95 6.33 -8.17 -10.20
CA SER A 95 7.69 -7.89 -9.73
C SER A 95 7.82 -6.42 -9.33
N TYR A 96 7.93 -6.15 -8.03
CA TYR A 96 8.07 -4.78 -7.52
C TYR A 96 9.53 -4.33 -7.58
N THR A 97 9.87 -3.47 -8.53
CA THR A 97 11.24 -2.97 -8.74
C THR A 97 11.34 -1.45 -8.47
N GLY A 98 12.54 -0.96 -8.15
CA GLY A 98 12.82 0.49 -7.96
C GLY A 98 13.40 0.87 -6.59
N LEU A 99 13.35 2.19 -6.27
CA LEU A 99 14.09 2.92 -5.22
C LEU A 99 13.93 2.49 -3.75
N SER A 100 13.19 1.42 -3.43
CA SER A 100 13.26 0.90 -2.06
C SER A 100 14.63 0.25 -1.86
N ASP A 101 15.36 0.67 -0.83
CA ASP A 101 16.66 0.09 -0.51
C ASP A 101 16.54 -1.30 0.14
N SER A 102 15.33 -1.70 0.55
CA SER A 102 15.13 -2.94 1.30
C SER A 102 14.78 -4.12 0.38
N PRO A 103 15.63 -5.18 0.32
CA PRO A 103 15.30 -6.43 -0.37
C PRO A 103 14.06 -7.14 0.20
N PHE A 104 13.56 -6.72 1.37
CA PHE A 104 12.32 -7.23 1.93
C PHE A 104 11.11 -6.86 1.06
N TRP A 105 11.03 -5.61 0.57
CA TRP A 105 9.85 -5.12 -0.13
C TRP A 105 9.90 -5.35 -1.64
N ARG A 106 11.08 -5.24 -2.24
CA ARG A 106 11.28 -5.31 -3.69
C ARG A 106 11.76 -6.67 -4.16
N ASP A 107 11.58 -6.90 -5.45
CA ASP A 107 12.34 -7.88 -6.20
C ASP A 107 13.75 -7.32 -6.49
N VAL A 108 14.75 -8.19 -6.47
CA VAL A 108 16.13 -7.84 -6.84
C VAL A 108 16.64 -8.82 -7.90
N PRO A 109 17.53 -8.39 -8.82
CA PRO A 109 17.97 -9.22 -9.94
C PRO A 109 18.65 -10.54 -9.54
N ASP A 110 19.23 -10.61 -8.35
CA ASP A 110 19.90 -11.81 -7.83
C ASP A 110 18.93 -12.82 -7.17
N GLY A 111 17.63 -12.57 -7.20
CA GLY A 111 16.59 -13.44 -6.66
C GLY A 111 16.50 -13.47 -5.13
N ARG A 112 17.31 -12.69 -4.41
CA ARG A 112 17.28 -12.64 -2.93
C ARG A 112 16.16 -11.75 -2.38
N GLY A 113 15.47 -11.03 -3.25
CA GLY A 113 14.38 -10.12 -2.91
C GLY A 113 13.17 -10.90 -2.49
N ARG A 114 12.57 -10.54 -1.36
CA ARG A 114 11.34 -11.20 -0.90
C ARG A 114 10.12 -10.73 -1.69
N ASN A 115 10.21 -9.60 -2.40
CA ASN A 115 9.12 -9.04 -3.20
C ASN A 115 7.79 -8.98 -2.45
N TRP A 116 7.81 -8.66 -1.15
CA TRP A 116 6.58 -8.61 -0.36
C TRP A 116 5.58 -7.63 -0.92
N MET A 117 6.03 -6.54 -1.55
CA MET A 117 5.10 -5.61 -2.15
C MET A 117 4.35 -6.20 -3.35
N GLY A 118 5.05 -6.91 -4.24
CA GLY A 118 4.41 -7.62 -5.33
C GLY A 118 3.38 -8.64 -4.85
N ARG A 119 3.76 -9.44 -3.83
CA ARG A 119 2.86 -10.43 -3.22
C ARG A 119 1.61 -9.81 -2.58
N LEU A 120 1.76 -8.68 -1.90
CA LEU A 120 0.61 -7.99 -1.31
C LEU A 120 -0.29 -7.37 -2.38
N LEU A 121 0.27 -6.86 -3.49
CA LEU A 121 -0.53 -6.41 -4.63
C LEU A 121 -1.30 -7.55 -5.27
N GLU A 122 -0.68 -8.73 -5.42
CA GLU A 122 -1.35 -9.95 -5.91
C GLU A 122 -2.47 -10.40 -4.96
N LEU A 123 -2.24 -10.37 -3.65
CA LEU A 123 -3.28 -10.65 -2.65
C LEU A 123 -4.45 -9.67 -2.77
N THR A 124 -4.18 -8.36 -2.79
CA THR A 124 -5.22 -7.33 -2.92
C THR A 124 -5.98 -7.48 -4.25
N ARG A 125 -5.31 -7.84 -5.35
CA ARG A 125 -5.95 -8.17 -6.63
C ARG A 125 -6.95 -9.31 -6.49
N SER A 126 -6.54 -10.41 -5.84
CA SER A 126 -7.41 -11.56 -5.60
C SER A 126 -8.59 -11.22 -4.70
N GLU A 127 -8.40 -10.40 -3.67
CA GLU A 127 -9.47 -9.93 -2.79
C GLU A 127 -10.51 -9.09 -3.55
N LEU A 128 -10.07 -8.18 -4.42
CA LEU A 128 -10.95 -7.37 -5.25
C LEU A 128 -11.77 -8.22 -6.22
N ALA A 129 -11.14 -9.21 -6.87
CA ALA A 129 -11.82 -10.15 -7.75
C ALA A 129 -12.86 -11.00 -6.99
N ALA A 130 -12.53 -11.47 -5.79
CA ALA A 130 -13.47 -12.21 -4.95
C ALA A 130 -14.66 -11.34 -4.51
N GLN A 131 -14.42 -10.06 -4.16
CA GLN A 131 -15.51 -9.13 -3.85
C GLN A 131 -16.45 -8.92 -5.03
N GLN A 132 -15.93 -8.84 -6.27
CA GLN A 132 -16.77 -8.73 -7.47
C GLN A 132 -17.63 -9.98 -7.69
N LEU A 133 -17.05 -11.18 -7.48
CA LEU A 133 -17.77 -12.45 -7.60
C LEU A 133 -18.87 -12.61 -6.53
N LEU A 134 -18.61 -12.16 -5.31
CA LEU A 134 -19.52 -12.30 -4.17
C LEU A 134 -20.57 -11.20 -4.06
N ARG A 135 -20.53 -10.19 -4.94
CA ARG A 135 -21.59 -9.18 -4.99
C ARG A 135 -22.87 -9.84 -5.53
N PRO A 136 -24.00 -9.77 -4.80
CA PRO A 136 -25.27 -10.22 -5.34
C PRO A 136 -25.55 -9.45 -6.64
N GLU A 137 -26.00 -10.16 -7.68
CA GLU A 137 -26.37 -9.51 -8.94
C GLU A 137 -27.42 -8.45 -8.67
N ASP A 138 -27.25 -7.28 -9.30
CA ASP A 138 -28.21 -6.20 -9.25
C ASP A 138 -29.51 -6.68 -9.93
N PRO A 139 -30.63 -6.83 -9.20
CA PRO A 139 -31.89 -7.34 -9.77
C PRO A 139 -32.44 -6.48 -10.91
N SER A 140 -31.89 -5.29 -11.13
CA SER A 140 -32.30 -4.36 -12.17
C SER A 140 -31.75 -4.64 -13.57
N VAL A 141 -30.82 -5.60 -13.73
CA VAL A 141 -30.22 -5.97 -15.03
C VAL A 141 -31.04 -7.03 -15.79
N LEU A 142 -32.06 -7.61 -15.15
CA LEU A 142 -33.04 -8.48 -15.81
C LEU A 142 -34.23 -7.63 -16.32
N LYS A 143 -34.08 -7.00 -17.48
CA LYS A 143 -35.19 -6.50 -18.30
C LYS A 143 -34.95 -6.83 -19.77
#